data_AF-A0A813DEF2-F1
#
_entry.id   AF-A0A813DEF2-F1
#
_cell.length_a   1.000
_cell.length_b   1.000
_cell.length_c   1.000
_cell.angle_alpha   90.00
_cell.angle_beta   90.00
_cell.angle_gamma   90.00
#
_symmetry.space_group_name_H-M   'P 1'
#
loop_
_entity.id
_entity.type
_entity.pdbx_description
1 polymer ?
#
loop_
_entity_poly.entity_id
_entity_poly.type
_entity_poly.pdbx_seq_one_letter_code
_entity_poly.pdbx_strand_id
1 'polypeptide(L)'
;MAKRRGLLSLCAVGIALMEFLSVLDVAILLPRGQTRGTGVALRALRPGADSDEMRFLLLTGPTPDQLAAQAGGVDADKRHGVPPTPPPDFTVPVEVRDAPQYGEGQRGIFALARISRGTVCHRKWGPVPKVHHGSLPAILKAISASDAQQYLRRGCVNPMDPDHLIIDFDSAACFVNHSRKPNLDSGGRAIRDILPEEELLMNYRCHAEPAWYQELCADYDVLTERQIAALF
;
A
#
# COMPACT_ATOMS: atom_id res chain seq x y z
N MET A 1 -80.95 15.44 11.20
CA MET A 1 -81.44 14.43 10.24
C MET A 1 -80.39 14.22 9.15
N ALA A 2 -80.17 12.95 8.76
CA ALA A 2 -79.28 12.41 7.69
C ALA A 2 -77.75 12.61 7.87
N LYS A 3 -76.98 11.64 8.42
CA LYS A 3 -76.41 10.35 7.87
C LYS A 3 -75.16 10.57 6.99
N ARG A 4 -73.95 10.29 7.53
CA ARG A 4 -73.09 9.05 7.39
C ARG A 4 -72.49 8.91 5.97
N ARG A 5 -71.26 8.47 5.68
CA ARG A 5 -70.09 7.86 6.36
C ARG A 5 -69.01 7.62 5.27
N GLY A 6 -67.73 7.51 5.68
CA GLY A 6 -66.70 6.67 5.02
C GLY A 6 -65.76 7.41 4.06
N LEU A 7 -64.49 7.05 3.90
CA LEU A 7 -63.72 5.92 4.43
C LEU A 7 -62.21 6.26 4.26
N LEU A 8 -61.41 5.94 5.28
CA LEU A 8 -59.94 5.81 5.20
C LEU A 8 -59.59 4.56 4.36
N SER A 9 -58.52 4.62 3.56
CA SER A 9 -57.88 3.43 2.98
C SER A 9 -56.37 3.55 3.06
N LEU A 10 -55.77 2.61 3.79
CA LEU A 10 -54.34 2.30 3.89
C LEU A 10 -53.93 1.31 2.78
N CYS A 11 -52.66 1.42 2.37
CA CYS A 11 -51.71 0.37 1.99
C CYS A 11 -51.99 -0.61 0.83
N ALA A 12 -51.14 -0.55 -0.21
CA ALA A 12 -50.54 -1.67 -0.95
C ALA A 12 -49.45 -1.09 -1.89
N VAL A 13 -48.15 -1.22 -1.63
CA VAL A 13 -47.22 -2.30 -2.04
C VAL A 13 -47.48 -2.80 -3.47
N GLY A 14 -46.57 -2.48 -4.39
CA GLY A 14 -46.54 -3.03 -5.74
C GLY A 14 -45.47 -2.38 -6.63
N ILE A 15 -44.19 -2.74 -6.45
CA ILE A 15 -43.14 -2.47 -7.45
C ILE A 15 -43.06 -3.71 -8.33
N ALA A 16 -43.46 -3.52 -9.59
CA ALA A 16 -43.50 -4.55 -10.62
C ALA A 16 -42.12 -4.85 -11.19
N LEU A 17 -41.85 -6.15 -11.29
CA LEU A 17 -40.80 -6.81 -12.06
C LEU A 17 -40.93 -6.46 -13.56
N MET A 18 -39.85 -6.02 -14.19
CA MET A 18 -39.72 -5.93 -15.66
C MET A 18 -38.40 -6.60 -16.04
N GLU A 19 -38.50 -7.84 -16.53
CA GLU A 19 -37.43 -8.55 -17.23
C GLU A 19 -37.47 -8.25 -18.74
N PHE A 20 -36.32 -8.50 -19.37
CA PHE A 20 -36.01 -8.62 -20.81
C PHE A 20 -35.82 -7.33 -21.62
N LEU A 21 -34.55 -7.05 -21.99
CA LEU A 21 -34.04 -7.37 -23.33
C LEU A 21 -32.50 -7.17 -23.45
N SER A 22 -31.89 -8.14 -24.15
CA SER A 22 -30.69 -8.08 -25.02
C SER A 22 -29.30 -7.75 -24.43
N VAL A 23 -28.41 -8.75 -24.40
CA VAL A 23 -27.06 -8.63 -24.98
C VAL A 23 -26.70 -9.94 -25.71
N LEU A 24 -26.31 -9.79 -26.96
CA LEU A 24 -25.87 -10.82 -27.91
C LEU A 24 -24.60 -11.55 -27.46
N ASP A 25 -24.58 -12.87 -27.66
CA ASP A 25 -23.38 -13.68 -27.77
C ASP A 25 -22.61 -13.35 -29.06
N VAL A 26 -21.34 -12.96 -28.93
CA VAL A 26 -20.36 -13.03 -30.03
C VAL A 26 -19.14 -13.78 -29.51
N ALA A 27 -19.13 -15.08 -29.74
CA ALA A 27 -17.96 -15.92 -29.57
C ALA A 27 -17.01 -15.72 -30.77
N ILE A 28 -15.88 -15.05 -30.55
CA ILE A 28 -14.78 -15.01 -31.51
C ILE A 28 -13.87 -16.22 -31.24
N LEU A 29 -13.90 -17.18 -32.15
CA LEU A 29 -12.93 -18.27 -32.28
C LEU A 29 -11.54 -17.69 -32.60
N LEU A 30 -10.53 -17.99 -31.79
CA LEU A 30 -9.12 -17.89 -32.18
C LEU A 30 -8.45 -19.28 -32.12
N PRO A 31 -7.54 -19.59 -33.05
CA PRO A 31 -6.98 -20.93 -33.21
C PRO A 31 -5.91 -21.24 -32.14
N ARG A 32 -5.92 -22.49 -31.66
CA ARG A 32 -4.91 -23.04 -30.75
C ARG A 32 -3.55 -23.10 -31.45
N GLY A 33 -2.63 -22.25 -31.01
CA GLY A 33 -1.22 -22.25 -31.39
C GLY A 33 -0.32 -22.30 -30.15
N GLN A 34 0.64 -23.20 -30.20
CA GLN A 34 1.54 -23.65 -29.16
C GLN A 34 2.64 -22.62 -28.84
N THR A 35 2.79 -22.19 -27.58
CA THR A 35 4.05 -21.58 -27.09
C THR A 35 4.39 -22.10 -25.70
N ARG A 36 5.47 -22.89 -25.62
CA ARG A 36 6.25 -23.11 -24.41
C ARG A 36 7.03 -21.83 -24.12
N GLY A 37 6.91 -21.29 -22.91
CA GLY A 37 7.71 -20.18 -22.44
C GLY A 37 7.13 -19.63 -21.14
N THR A 38 7.92 -19.66 -20.08
CA THR A 38 7.61 -19.11 -18.75
C THR A 38 7.27 -17.62 -18.85
N GLY A 39 5.98 -17.30 -18.77
CA GLY A 39 5.45 -15.95 -18.66
C GLY A 39 4.24 -15.97 -17.73
N VAL A 40 4.28 -15.16 -16.69
CA VAL A 40 3.13 -14.93 -15.80
C VAL A 40 2.01 -14.33 -16.64
N ALA A 41 1.01 -15.15 -16.96
CA ALA A 41 -0.18 -14.72 -17.68
C ALA A 41 -1.13 -14.02 -16.71
N LEU A 42 -1.32 -12.71 -16.89
CA LEU A 42 -2.46 -11.98 -16.34
C LEU A 42 -3.73 -12.55 -16.98
N ARG A 43 -4.43 -13.41 -16.23
CA ARG A 43 -5.71 -13.98 -16.64
C ARG A 43 -6.77 -12.91 -16.44
N ALA A 44 -7.38 -12.44 -17.53
CA ALA A 44 -8.54 -11.57 -17.47
C ALA A 44 -9.65 -12.26 -16.65
N LEU A 45 -10.12 -11.57 -15.60
CA LEU A 45 -11.15 -12.05 -14.69
C LEU A 45 -12.45 -12.33 -15.46
N ARG A 46 -13.06 -13.49 -15.22
CA ARG A 46 -14.44 -13.75 -15.66
C ARG A 46 -15.39 -12.95 -14.78
N PRO A 47 -16.47 -12.37 -15.34
CA PRO A 47 -17.56 -11.85 -14.54
C PRO A 47 -18.18 -13.02 -13.76
N GLY A 48 -18.15 -12.96 -12.43
CA GLY A 48 -18.74 -13.98 -11.54
C GLY A 48 -17.76 -14.92 -10.83
N ALA A 49 -16.47 -14.56 -10.69
CA ALA A 49 -15.56 -15.29 -9.81
C ALA A 49 -16.04 -15.19 -8.35
N ASP A 50 -16.12 -16.35 -7.69
CA ASP A 50 -16.61 -16.50 -6.33
C ASP A 50 -15.68 -15.81 -5.32
N SER A 51 -16.23 -15.38 -4.18
CA SER A 51 -15.51 -14.52 -3.21
C SER A 51 -14.22 -15.14 -2.64
N ASP A 52 -14.07 -16.46 -2.73
CA ASP A 52 -12.86 -17.17 -2.31
C ASP A 52 -11.70 -17.12 -3.34
N GLU A 53 -11.94 -16.87 -4.64
CA GLU A 53 -10.86 -16.65 -5.61
C GLU A 53 -10.21 -15.26 -5.46
N MET A 54 -10.98 -14.25 -5.02
CA MET A 54 -10.42 -12.93 -4.68
C MET A 54 -9.51 -12.99 -3.45
N ARG A 55 -9.80 -13.87 -2.49
CA ARG A 55 -8.91 -14.12 -1.34
C ARG A 55 -7.55 -14.64 -1.82
N PHE A 56 -7.50 -15.51 -2.82
CA PHE A 56 -6.25 -16.10 -3.28
C PHE A 56 -5.31 -15.13 -4.00
N LEU A 57 -5.85 -14.08 -4.64
CA LEU A 57 -5.07 -13.03 -5.33
C LEU A 57 -4.71 -11.84 -4.43
N LEU A 58 -5.44 -11.62 -3.34
CA LEU A 58 -5.08 -10.65 -2.29
C LEU A 58 -4.05 -11.19 -1.30
N LEU A 59 -3.80 -12.50 -1.31
CA LEU A 59 -2.89 -13.20 -0.38
C LEU A 59 -1.52 -13.54 -0.98
N THR A 60 -1.10 -12.92 -2.10
CA THR A 60 0.32 -12.92 -2.47
C THR A 60 1.14 -11.85 -1.74
N GLY A 61 0.50 -11.02 -0.91
CA GLY A 61 1.21 -10.23 0.10
C GLY A 61 1.70 -11.14 1.23
N PRO A 62 2.77 -10.76 1.94
CA PRO A 62 3.27 -11.54 3.06
C PRO A 62 2.16 -11.74 4.10
N THR A 63 1.97 -12.99 4.55
CA THR A 63 1.05 -13.32 5.65
C THR A 63 1.46 -12.57 6.92
N PRO A 64 0.57 -12.39 7.91
CA PRO A 64 0.94 -11.86 9.22
C PRO A 64 2.14 -12.58 9.86
N ASP A 65 2.28 -13.89 9.64
CA ASP A 65 3.44 -14.67 10.09
C ASP A 65 4.73 -14.34 9.31
N GLN A 66 4.63 -14.01 8.02
CA GLN A 66 5.77 -13.55 7.21
C GLN A 66 6.18 -12.12 7.60
N LEU A 67 5.22 -11.25 7.91
CA LEU A 67 5.47 -9.93 8.48
C LEU A 67 6.13 -10.03 9.87
N ALA A 68 5.67 -10.97 10.70
CA ALA A 68 6.27 -11.25 12.01
C ALA A 68 7.66 -11.89 11.91
N ALA A 69 7.91 -12.76 10.92
CA ALA A 69 9.23 -13.35 10.67
C ALA A 69 10.24 -12.34 10.11
N GLN A 70 9.79 -11.35 9.31
CA GLN A 70 10.60 -10.19 8.92
C GLN A 70 10.81 -9.19 10.07
N ALA A 71 9.94 -9.20 11.08
CA ALA A 71 10.09 -8.44 12.33
C ALA A 71 10.88 -9.20 13.40
N GLY A 72 11.11 -10.50 13.22
CA GLY A 72 11.89 -11.36 14.10
C GLY A 72 13.35 -10.93 14.07
N GLY A 73 13.74 -10.22 15.13
CA GLY A 73 15.03 -9.57 15.29
C GLY A 73 16.21 -10.42 14.85
N VAL A 74 17.07 -9.80 14.04
CA VAL A 74 18.47 -10.18 13.99
C VAL A 74 18.99 -9.95 15.39
N ASP A 75 19.17 -11.03 16.14
CA ASP A 75 19.78 -11.01 17.46
C ASP A 75 21.11 -10.25 17.34
N ALA A 76 21.18 -9.07 17.97
CA ALA A 76 22.30 -8.13 17.87
C ALA A 76 23.55 -8.64 18.63
N ASP A 77 23.70 -9.96 18.76
CA ASP A 77 24.78 -10.59 19.50
C ASP A 77 26.02 -10.75 18.59
N LYS A 78 26.95 -9.81 18.78
CA LYS A 78 28.42 -10.02 18.75
C LYS A 78 29.07 -10.63 17.51
N ARG A 79 28.58 -10.37 16.30
CA ARG A 79 29.38 -10.63 15.08
C ARG A 79 30.32 -9.46 14.78
N HIS A 80 31.39 -9.34 15.57
CA HIS A 80 32.53 -8.48 15.25
C HIS A 80 33.26 -9.04 14.02
N GLY A 81 33.01 -8.49 12.83
CA GLY A 81 33.93 -8.66 11.70
C GLY A 81 33.34 -8.57 10.28
N VAL A 82 32.03 -8.75 10.11
CA VAL A 82 31.40 -8.64 8.77
C VAL A 82 30.32 -7.57 8.83
N PRO A 83 30.44 -6.46 8.08
CA PRO A 83 29.36 -5.51 7.94
C PRO A 83 28.10 -6.24 7.48
N PRO A 84 26.92 -6.01 8.07
CA PRO A 84 25.69 -6.65 7.62
C PRO A 84 25.47 -6.31 6.14
N THR A 85 25.07 -7.32 5.36
CA THR A 85 24.66 -7.11 3.97
C THR A 85 23.49 -6.12 3.98
N PRO A 86 23.55 -5.00 3.24
CA PRO A 86 22.46 -4.05 3.20
C PRO A 86 21.18 -4.75 2.70
N PRO A 87 19.99 -4.30 3.13
CA PRO A 87 18.74 -4.77 2.54
C PRO A 87 18.82 -4.59 1.01
N PRO A 88 18.17 -5.47 0.21
CA PRO A 88 18.33 -5.49 -1.24
C PRO A 88 18.03 -4.13 -1.90
N ASP A 89 17.20 -3.30 -1.28
CA ASP A 89 16.81 -1.99 -1.80
C ASP A 89 17.86 -0.89 -1.65
N PHE A 90 18.86 -1.10 -0.78
CA PHE A 90 19.86 -0.11 -0.46
C PHE A 90 21.19 -0.41 -1.16
N THR A 91 21.75 0.63 -1.77
CA THR A 91 23.07 0.60 -2.40
C THR A 91 24.18 1.10 -1.48
N VAL A 92 23.84 1.38 -0.22
CA VAL A 92 24.74 1.84 0.85
C VAL A 92 24.50 1.00 2.11
N PRO A 93 25.51 0.84 2.99
CA PRO A 93 25.35 0.05 4.21
C PRO A 93 24.41 0.77 5.18
N VAL A 94 23.28 0.14 5.46
CA VAL A 94 22.25 0.64 6.37
C VAL A 94 21.75 -0.49 7.25
N GLU A 95 21.08 -0.14 8.34
CA GLU A 95 20.26 -1.07 9.10
C GLU A 95 18.91 -0.49 9.46
N VAL A 96 17.96 -1.38 9.72
CA VAL A 96 16.62 -1.02 10.20
C VAL A 96 16.64 -1.06 11.72
N ARG A 97 16.26 0.04 12.38
CA ARG A 97 16.15 0.12 13.85
C ARG A 97 14.77 0.59 14.27
N ASP A 98 14.40 0.37 15.53
CA ASP A 98 13.22 0.99 16.12
C ASP A 98 13.36 2.51 16.14
N ALA A 99 12.29 3.21 15.79
CA ALA A 99 12.20 4.65 15.74
C ALA A 99 10.97 5.14 16.52
N PRO A 100 10.94 4.94 17.85
CA PRO A 100 9.75 5.19 18.68
C PRO A 100 9.30 6.64 18.70
N GLN A 101 10.16 7.59 18.28
CA GLN A 101 9.80 8.99 18.10
C GLN A 101 8.68 9.22 17.07
N TYR A 102 8.43 8.27 16.15
CA TYR A 102 7.34 8.34 15.18
C TYR A 102 6.09 7.54 15.60
N GLY A 103 6.14 6.86 16.75
CA GLY A 103 5.06 6.05 17.30
C GLY A 103 5.47 4.60 17.59
N GLU A 104 4.59 3.88 18.29
CA GLU A 104 4.81 2.47 18.64
C GLU A 104 4.96 1.60 17.38
N GLY A 105 5.94 0.70 17.41
CA GLY A 105 6.24 -0.22 16.29
C GLY A 105 6.82 0.45 15.04
N GLN A 106 7.09 1.76 15.07
CA GLN A 106 7.75 2.45 13.96
C GLN A 106 9.23 2.10 13.89
N ARG A 107 9.73 2.04 12.66
CA ARG A 107 11.14 1.73 12.35
C ARG A 107 11.72 2.83 11.47
N GLY A 108 13.04 2.94 11.47
CA GLY A 108 13.81 3.87 10.65
C GLY A 108 14.99 3.19 9.99
N ILE A 109 15.55 3.84 8.97
CA ILE A 109 16.75 3.38 8.26
C ILE A 109 17.95 4.21 8.71
N PHE A 110 18.97 3.57 9.25
CA PHE A 110 20.15 4.25 9.80
C PHE A 110 21.40 3.90 9.01
N ALA A 111 22.23 4.89 8.73
CA ALA A 111 23.49 4.69 8.02
C ALA A 111 24.51 3.98 8.92
N LEU A 112 25.13 2.91 8.43
CA LEU A 112 26.22 2.21 9.14
C LEU A 112 27.60 2.81 8.86
N ALA A 113 27.70 3.65 7.83
CA ALA A 113 28.93 4.32 7.43
C ALA A 113 28.60 5.70 6.87
N ARG A 114 29.64 6.54 6.71
CA ARG A 114 29.48 7.83 6.06
C ARG A 114 29.00 7.63 4.61
N ILE A 115 27.95 8.34 4.21
CA ILE A 115 27.46 8.38 2.84
C ILE A 115 27.77 9.77 2.26
N SER A 116 28.44 9.81 1.12
CA SER A 116 28.80 11.08 0.47
C SER A 116 27.59 11.68 -0.24
N ARG A 117 27.51 13.00 -0.29
CA ARG A 117 26.52 13.72 -1.11
C ARG A 117 26.49 13.19 -2.55
N GLY A 118 25.29 13.09 -3.11
CA GLY A 118 25.07 12.62 -4.47
C GLY A 118 25.05 11.09 -4.62
N THR A 119 25.36 10.34 -3.57
CA THR A 119 25.27 8.88 -3.56
C THR A 119 23.81 8.45 -3.67
N VAL A 120 23.52 7.49 -4.56
CA VAL A 120 22.20 6.82 -4.57
C VAL A 120 22.18 5.92 -3.33
N CYS A 121 21.23 6.12 -2.42
CA CYS A 121 21.13 5.37 -1.18
C CYS A 121 20.21 4.16 -1.32
N HIS A 122 19.09 4.33 -2.01
CA HIS A 122 18.20 3.23 -2.36
C HIS A 122 17.74 3.34 -3.80
N ARG A 123 17.42 2.18 -4.40
CA ARG A 123 16.80 2.09 -5.72
C ARG A 123 15.49 1.36 -5.56
N LYS A 124 14.46 1.82 -6.25
CA LYS A 124 13.21 1.07 -6.36
C LYS A 124 13.48 -0.18 -7.19
N TRP A 125 13.47 -1.36 -6.58
CA TRP A 125 13.67 -2.61 -7.30
C TRP A 125 12.35 -3.10 -7.89
N GLY A 126 12.19 -2.85 -9.19
CA GLY A 126 11.13 -3.47 -9.97
C GLY A 126 9.75 -2.81 -9.86
N PRO A 127 8.73 -3.46 -10.42
CA PRO A 127 7.36 -2.97 -10.40
C PRO A 127 6.82 -3.04 -8.97
N VAL A 128 6.44 -1.89 -8.42
CA VAL A 128 5.79 -1.84 -7.10
C VAL A 128 4.30 -2.07 -7.26
N PRO A 129 3.68 -2.94 -6.43
CA PRO A 129 2.24 -3.13 -6.42
C PRO A 129 1.49 -1.80 -6.33
N LYS A 130 0.45 -1.70 -7.16
CA LYS A 130 -0.47 -0.57 -7.21
C LYS A 130 -1.88 -1.09 -7.01
N VAL A 131 -2.65 -0.43 -6.16
CA VAL A 131 -4.04 -0.77 -5.91
C VAL A 131 -4.90 0.41 -6.29
N HIS A 132 -5.81 0.21 -7.24
CA HIS A 132 -6.77 1.24 -7.64
C HIS A 132 -7.67 1.60 -6.45
N HIS A 133 -7.94 2.89 -6.26
CA HIS A 133 -8.65 3.39 -5.09
C HIS A 133 -10.04 2.77 -4.91
N GLY A 134 -10.74 2.47 -6.01
CA GLY A 134 -12.04 1.77 -5.98
C GLY A 134 -12.03 0.36 -5.36
N SER A 135 -10.86 -0.29 -5.31
CA SER A 135 -10.70 -1.62 -4.69
C SER A 135 -10.30 -1.57 -3.22
N LEU A 136 -9.73 -0.45 -2.75
CA LEU A 136 -9.20 -0.32 -1.39
C LEU A 136 -10.25 -0.57 -0.28
N PRO A 137 -11.49 -0.06 -0.35
CA PRO A 137 -12.48 -0.30 0.70
C PRO A 137 -12.79 -1.78 0.93
N ALA A 138 -12.81 -2.59 -0.12
CA ALA A 138 -13.04 -4.03 0.00
C ALA A 138 -11.84 -4.74 0.64
N ILE A 139 -10.63 -4.35 0.26
CA ILE A 139 -9.37 -4.91 0.78
C ILE A 139 -9.23 -4.60 2.27
N LEU A 140 -9.41 -3.34 2.66
CA LEU A 140 -9.23 -2.91 4.05
C LEU A 140 -10.31 -3.45 4.98
N LYS A 141 -11.51 -3.76 4.47
CA LYS A 141 -12.55 -4.49 5.24
C LYS A 141 -12.25 -5.97 5.44
N ALA A 142 -11.37 -6.56 4.62
CA ALA A 142 -11.02 -7.97 4.69
C ALA A 142 -9.90 -8.28 5.69
N ILE A 143 -9.24 -7.25 6.23
CA ILE A 143 -8.12 -7.36 7.18
C ILE A 143 -8.47 -6.72 8.53
N SER A 144 -7.64 -6.92 9.55
CA SER A 144 -7.86 -6.31 10.87
C SER A 144 -7.68 -4.78 10.80
N ALA A 145 -8.28 -4.05 11.74
CA ALA A 145 -8.11 -2.59 11.80
C ALA A 145 -6.63 -2.18 11.97
N SER A 146 -5.87 -2.93 12.78
CA SER A 146 -4.43 -2.72 12.96
C SER A 146 -3.65 -2.95 11.66
N ASP A 147 -3.97 -4.01 10.93
CA ASP A 147 -3.32 -4.28 9.65
C ASP A 147 -3.67 -3.23 8.60
N ALA A 148 -4.93 -2.77 8.58
CA ALA A 148 -5.36 -1.67 7.71
C ALA A 148 -4.62 -0.36 8.01
N GLN A 149 -4.39 -0.05 9.29
CA GLN A 149 -3.57 1.10 9.68
C GLN A 149 -2.13 0.96 9.19
N GLN A 150 -1.50 -0.20 9.36
CA GLN A 150 -0.16 -0.45 8.85
C GLN A 150 -0.10 -0.39 7.32
N TYR A 151 -1.14 -0.90 6.66
CA TYR A 151 -1.29 -0.91 5.21
C TYR A 151 -1.32 0.51 4.65
N LEU A 152 -2.12 1.39 5.26
CA LEU A 152 -2.23 2.80 4.87
C LEU A 152 -0.96 3.59 5.24
N ARG A 153 -0.34 3.35 6.40
CA ARG A 153 0.89 4.05 6.82
C ARG A 153 2.09 3.79 5.91
N ARG A 154 2.15 2.62 5.27
CA ARG A 154 3.22 2.26 4.31
C ARG A 154 2.86 2.60 2.86
N GLY A 155 1.65 3.12 2.63
CA GLY A 155 1.17 3.48 1.31
C GLY A 155 1.44 4.94 0.97
N CYS A 156 1.67 5.22 -0.31
CA CYS A 156 1.73 6.59 -0.84
C CYS A 156 1.00 6.70 -2.18
N VAL A 157 0.52 7.90 -2.51
CA VAL A 157 -0.09 8.17 -3.81
C VAL A 157 0.92 8.95 -4.67
N ASN A 158 1.21 8.43 -5.86
CA ASN A 158 2.09 9.13 -6.81
C ASN A 158 1.31 10.25 -7.49
N PRO A 159 1.82 11.50 -7.53
CA PRO A 159 1.14 12.60 -8.22
C PRO A 159 0.92 12.38 -9.72
N MET A 160 1.68 11.50 -10.35
CA MET A 160 1.51 11.13 -11.76
C MET A 160 0.50 9.99 -11.97
N ASP A 161 0.00 9.39 -10.89
CA ASP A 161 -0.95 8.26 -10.91
C ASP A 161 -1.89 8.36 -9.68
N PRO A 162 -2.76 9.39 -9.63
CA PRO A 162 -3.53 9.74 -8.44
C PRO A 162 -4.66 8.77 -8.11
N ASP A 163 -4.93 7.79 -8.97
CA ASP A 163 -5.99 6.80 -8.80
C ASP A 163 -5.49 5.52 -8.11
N HIS A 164 -4.19 5.41 -7.83
CA HIS A 164 -3.58 4.23 -7.25
C HIS A 164 -2.82 4.53 -5.96
N LEU A 165 -3.01 3.66 -4.96
CA LEU A 165 -2.13 3.57 -3.80
C LEU A 165 -0.95 2.67 -4.14
N ILE A 166 0.27 3.18 -3.97
CA ILE A 166 1.52 2.42 -4.09
C ILE A 166 1.86 1.86 -2.73
N ILE A 167 2.09 0.55 -2.65
CA ILE A 167 2.39 -0.11 -1.37
C ILE A 167 3.47 -1.15 -1.60
N ASP A 168 4.50 -1.08 -0.78
CA ASP A 168 5.66 -1.95 -0.87
C ASP A 168 5.94 -2.55 0.52
N PHE A 169 5.40 -3.73 0.78
CA PHE A 169 5.60 -4.44 2.05
C PHE A 169 6.94 -5.18 2.12
N ASP A 170 7.48 -5.53 0.97
CA ASP A 170 8.70 -6.33 0.88
C ASP A 170 9.96 -5.46 0.89
N SER A 171 9.81 -4.16 0.59
CA SER A 171 10.92 -3.23 0.60
C SER A 171 11.20 -2.64 1.98
N ALA A 172 12.46 -2.68 2.39
CA ALA A 172 12.93 -1.93 3.56
C ALA A 172 12.84 -0.41 3.36
N ALA A 173 12.71 0.07 2.12
CA ALA A 173 12.54 1.49 1.83
C ALA A 173 11.23 2.06 2.40
N CYS A 174 10.24 1.23 2.74
CA CYS A 174 9.03 1.68 3.43
C CYS A 174 9.29 2.20 4.86
N PHE A 175 10.49 2.01 5.42
CA PHE A 175 10.90 2.56 6.72
C PHE A 175 11.72 3.87 6.62
N VAL A 176 11.88 4.45 5.42
CA VAL A 176 12.53 5.76 5.27
C VAL A 176 11.58 6.86 5.73
N ASN A 177 11.78 7.37 6.94
CA ASN A 177 10.88 8.34 7.56
C ASN A 177 10.94 9.75 6.96
N HIS A 178 9.99 10.58 7.39
CA HIS A 178 9.90 11.98 6.99
C HIS A 178 10.77 12.94 7.83
N SER A 179 11.29 14.01 7.21
CA SER A 179 11.77 15.21 7.92
C SER A 179 11.60 16.50 7.11
N ARG A 180 11.39 17.64 7.79
CA ARG A 180 11.57 18.99 7.20
C ARG A 180 13.01 19.32 6.78
N LYS A 181 14.00 18.60 7.33
CA LYS A 181 15.42 18.75 6.99
C LYS A 181 15.94 17.41 6.46
N PRO A 182 15.38 16.90 5.35
CA PRO A 182 15.72 15.59 4.84
C PRO A 182 17.21 15.52 4.48
N ASN A 183 17.74 14.31 4.41
CA ASN A 183 19.07 14.06 3.85
C ASN A 183 19.01 13.23 2.57
N LEU A 184 17.82 12.79 2.15
CA LEU A 184 17.52 12.21 0.84
C LEU A 184 16.61 13.12 0.00
N ASP A 185 16.77 13.07 -1.32
CA ASP A 185 15.75 13.56 -2.26
C ASP A 185 14.65 12.50 -2.50
N SER A 186 13.62 12.86 -3.28
CA SER A 186 12.52 11.95 -3.63
C SER A 186 12.93 10.77 -4.51
N GLY A 187 14.15 10.77 -5.05
CA GLY A 187 14.74 9.68 -5.81
C GLY A 187 15.65 8.77 -4.99
N GLY A 188 15.74 9.00 -3.67
CA GLY A 188 16.56 8.20 -2.77
C GLY A 188 18.04 8.53 -2.82
N ARG A 189 18.44 9.72 -3.29
CA ARG A 189 19.83 10.18 -3.36
C ARG A 189 20.16 11.11 -2.19
N ALA A 190 21.35 10.94 -1.61
CA ALA A 190 21.84 11.81 -0.56
C ALA A 190 22.01 13.26 -1.06
N ILE A 191 21.33 14.23 -0.44
CA ILE A 191 21.43 15.66 -0.82
C ILE A 191 22.56 16.40 -0.09
N ARG A 192 23.13 15.78 0.94
CA ARG A 192 24.32 16.19 1.68
C ARG A 192 25.08 14.94 2.15
N ASP A 193 26.23 15.13 2.78
CA ASP A 193 26.89 14.04 3.49
C ASP A 193 26.01 13.57 4.67
N ILE A 194 25.95 12.25 4.86
CA ILE A 194 25.22 11.57 5.94
C ILE A 194 26.25 10.88 6.82
N LEU A 195 26.19 11.10 8.12
CA LEU A 195 27.13 10.52 9.07
C LEU A 195 26.74 9.08 9.44
N PRO A 196 27.69 8.25 9.93
CA PRO A 196 27.33 7.00 10.60
C PRO A 196 26.32 7.27 11.72
N GLU A 197 25.41 6.32 11.93
CA GLU A 197 24.31 6.38 12.91
C GLU A 197 23.22 7.40 12.60
N GLU A 198 23.33 8.16 11.50
CA GLU A 198 22.30 9.12 11.10
C GLU A 198 21.14 8.41 10.37
N GLU A 199 19.91 8.79 10.69
CA GLU A 199 18.71 8.29 10.01
C GLU A 199 18.60 8.85 8.59
N LEU A 200 18.29 7.99 7.62
CA LEU A 200 17.94 8.36 6.26
C LEU A 200 16.50 8.88 6.23
N LEU A 201 16.33 10.14 5.83
CA LEU A 201 15.08 10.90 5.93
C LEU A 201 14.74 11.55 4.59
N MET A 202 13.47 11.43 4.18
CA MET A 202 12.94 11.98 2.93
C MET A 202 11.88 13.07 3.19
N ASN A 203 11.64 13.92 2.20
CA ASN A 203 10.53 14.85 2.25
C ASN A 203 9.28 14.26 1.58
N TYR A 204 8.26 13.92 2.36
CA TYR A 204 7.01 13.31 1.90
C TYR A 204 6.08 14.27 1.15
N ARG A 205 6.40 15.57 1.10
CA ARG A 205 5.58 16.57 0.37
C ARG A 205 5.51 16.33 -1.13
N CYS A 206 6.30 15.40 -1.67
CA CYS A 206 6.24 15.00 -3.07
C CYS A 206 5.08 14.05 -3.40
N HIS A 207 4.42 13.46 -2.40
CA HIS A 207 3.29 12.56 -2.63
C HIS A 207 1.99 13.34 -2.82
N ALA A 208 1.09 12.77 -3.61
CA ALA A 208 -0.24 13.32 -3.82
C ALA A 208 -1.16 12.98 -2.65
N GLU A 209 -2.20 13.80 -2.51
CA GLU A 209 -3.17 13.67 -1.43
C GLU A 209 -4.59 13.89 -2.00
N PRO A 210 -5.07 13.00 -2.87
CA PRO A 210 -6.42 13.11 -3.42
C PRO A 210 -7.46 12.94 -2.29
N ALA A 211 -8.64 13.52 -2.47
CA ALA A 211 -9.70 13.51 -1.45
C ALA A 211 -10.04 12.09 -0.97
N TRP A 212 -10.11 11.12 -1.89
CA TRP A 212 -10.38 9.72 -1.55
C TRP A 212 -9.35 9.14 -0.58
N TYR A 213 -8.08 9.55 -0.68
CA TYR A 213 -7.02 9.03 0.19
C TYR A 213 -7.10 9.65 1.58
N GLN A 214 -7.43 10.96 1.66
CA GLN A 214 -7.65 11.65 2.93
C GLN A 214 -8.82 11.04 3.70
N GLU A 215 -9.95 10.83 3.01
CA GLU A 215 -11.14 10.20 3.59
C GLU A 215 -10.83 8.78 4.06
N LEU A 216 -10.15 7.98 3.24
CA LEU A 216 -9.77 6.62 3.60
C LEU A 216 -8.82 6.55 4.80
N CYS A 217 -7.83 7.43 4.87
CA CYS A 217 -6.93 7.53 6.02
C CYS A 217 -7.69 7.93 7.30
N ALA A 218 -8.63 8.87 7.20
CA ALA A 218 -9.45 9.30 8.32
C ALA A 218 -10.34 8.18 8.89
N ASP A 219 -10.92 7.34 8.02
CA ASP A 219 -11.76 6.20 8.43
C ASP A 219 -11.01 5.18 9.32
N TYR A 220 -9.68 5.14 9.23
CA TYR A 220 -8.82 4.21 9.96
C TYR A 220 -7.94 4.89 11.03
N ASP A 221 -8.17 6.18 11.32
CA ASP A 221 -7.35 6.99 12.25
C ASP A 221 -5.86 6.98 11.88
N VAL A 222 -5.58 7.18 10.59
CA VAL A 222 -4.24 7.29 10.02
C VAL A 222 -4.03 8.71 9.50
N LEU A 223 -2.87 9.28 9.80
CA LEU A 223 -2.45 10.54 9.17
C LEU A 223 -1.91 10.27 7.77
N THR A 224 -2.31 11.10 6.81
CA THR A 224 -1.67 11.08 5.48
C THR A 224 -0.21 11.50 5.60
N GLU A 225 0.61 11.12 4.62
CA GLU A 225 2.01 11.55 4.57
C GLU A 225 2.19 13.06 4.52
N ARG A 226 1.22 13.80 3.93
CA ARG A 226 1.25 15.26 3.92
C ARG A 226 0.94 15.83 5.31
N GLN A 227 0.00 15.24 6.03
CA GLN A 227 -0.28 15.60 7.43
C GLN A 227 0.94 15.30 8.31
N ILE A 228 1.59 14.15 8.13
CA ILE A 228 2.87 13.82 8.79
C ILE A 228 3.94 14.89 8.46
N ALA A 229 4.05 15.29 7.20
CA ALA A 229 4.99 16.33 6.76
C ALA A 229 4.66 17.76 7.20
N ALA A 230 3.46 17.95 7.74
CA ALA A 230 3.06 19.18 8.40
C ALA A 230 3.39 19.15 9.90
N LEU A 231 3.66 17.99 10.51
CA LEU A 231 4.01 17.84 11.92
C LEU A 231 5.52 17.89 12.17
N PHE A 232 6.29 17.14 11.37
CA PHE A 232 7.75 17.03 11.44
C PHE A 232 8.42 17.77 10.28
#